data_AF-A0A136KHJ9-F1
#
_entry.id   AF-A0A136KHJ9-F1
#
_cell.length_a   1.000
_cell.length_b   1.000
_cell.length_c   1.000
_cell.angle_alpha   90.00
_cell.angle_beta   90.00
_cell.angle_gamma   90.00
#
_symmetry.space_group_name_H-M   'P 1'
#
loop_
_entity.id
_entity.type
_entity.pdbx_description
1 polymer ?
#
loop_
_entity_poly.entity_id
_entity_poly.type
_entity_poly.pdbx_seq_one_letter_code
_entity_poly.pdbx_strand_id
1 'polypeptide(L)'
;MSVAYFRTLKGERCMIPALEILVVPAQLTKQAPFYTGVDQIWFDGVVDWKIRRRVMLSLLALGVGEEQCPTIGEWVALSLAGGVIAGVTGRQIKFPMGISSENLEERTWELLWQFVGDDTETGLSREFRAAILRGCLPRFDHSPPDRPYLRTEFVTDWVYDPPAYPFMSSVGKLTKKGQSWASEKSLAHLSPEVVADIKRIAPYVRASTDYAIVCIRERYRW
;
A
#
# COMPACT_ATOMS: atom_id res chain seq x y z
N MET A 1 -16.85 21.39 11.34
CA MET A 1 -16.23 20.19 10.74
C MET A 1 -16.57 20.19 9.27
N SER A 2 -15.57 20.32 8.39
CA SER A 2 -15.79 20.21 6.95
C SER A 2 -15.85 18.73 6.57
N VAL A 3 -16.83 18.34 5.74
CA VAL A 3 -16.97 16.97 5.23
C VAL A 3 -16.70 17.03 3.73
N ALA A 4 -15.72 16.26 3.27
CA ALA A 4 -15.48 16.10 1.84
C ALA A 4 -16.32 14.91 1.34
N TYR A 5 -17.12 15.15 0.30
CA TYR A 5 -17.93 14.11 -0.33
C TYR A 5 -17.29 13.71 -1.65
N PHE A 6 -17.21 12.42 -1.91
CA PHE A 6 -17.08 11.92 -3.28
C PHE A 6 -18.22 10.93 -3.55
N ARG A 7 -18.66 10.91 -4.81
CA ARG A 7 -19.66 9.95 -5.29
C ARG A 7 -18.92 8.69 -5.70
N THR A 8 -19.36 7.54 -5.19
CA THR A 8 -18.97 6.26 -5.80
C THR A 8 -19.62 6.15 -7.19
N LEU A 9 -19.13 5.22 -8.03
CA LEU A 9 -19.75 4.90 -9.32
C LEU A 9 -21.22 4.48 -9.22
N LYS A 10 -21.70 4.09 -8.03
CA LYS A 10 -23.11 3.76 -7.73
C LYS A 10 -23.93 4.93 -7.20
N GLY A 11 -23.36 6.14 -7.10
CA GLY A 11 -24.04 7.32 -6.58
C GLY A 11 -24.24 7.34 -5.06
N GLU A 12 -23.65 6.38 -4.35
CA GLU A 12 -23.68 6.36 -2.88
C GLU A 12 -22.73 7.43 -2.33
N ARG A 13 -23.22 8.22 -1.38
CA ARG A 13 -22.40 9.19 -0.63
C ARG A 13 -21.64 8.42 0.44
N CYS A 14 -20.37 8.15 0.20
CA CYS A 14 -19.48 7.69 1.24
C CYS A 14 -18.93 8.90 1.99
N MET A 15 -19.18 8.99 3.29
CA MET A 15 -18.55 10.01 4.13
C MET A 15 -17.15 9.53 4.49
N ILE A 16 -16.12 10.10 3.87
CA ILE A 16 -14.81 10.09 4.51
C ILE A 16 -14.75 11.38 5.35
N PRO A 17 -14.41 11.29 6.66
CA PRO A 17 -14.12 12.47 7.45
C PRO A 17 -13.13 13.37 6.69
N ALA A 18 -13.17 14.69 6.85
CA ALA A 18 -11.99 15.47 6.45
C ALA A 18 -10.83 15.00 7.32
N LEU A 19 -9.98 14.14 6.76
CA LEU A 19 -8.85 13.57 7.46
C LEU A 19 -7.80 14.68 7.60
N GLU A 20 -7.22 14.79 8.79
CA GLU A 20 -6.07 15.67 8.97
C GLU A 20 -4.94 15.20 8.05
N ILE A 21 -4.16 16.14 7.51
CA ILE A 21 -3.04 15.82 6.64
C ILE A 21 -1.78 15.64 7.49
N LEU A 22 -1.17 14.46 7.38
CA LEU A 22 0.17 14.20 7.89
C LEU A 22 1.18 14.41 6.76
N VAL A 23 1.91 15.53 6.83
CA VAL A 23 2.97 15.82 5.86
C VAL A 23 4.18 14.96 6.19
N VAL A 24 4.60 14.14 5.23
CA VAL A 24 5.77 13.28 5.38
C VAL A 24 7.04 14.16 5.42
N PRO A 25 7.90 14.02 6.44
CA PRO A 25 9.11 14.83 6.56
C PRO A 25 10.07 14.61 5.38
N ALA A 26 10.80 15.66 5.00
CA ALA A 26 11.76 15.59 3.89
C ALA A 26 12.96 14.68 4.19
N GLN A 27 13.20 14.31 5.45
CA GLN A 27 14.27 13.40 5.87
C GLN A 27 13.66 12.17 6.58
N LEU A 28 14.29 11.01 6.40
CA LEU A 28 13.91 9.78 7.11
C LEU A 28 14.33 9.88 8.58
N THR A 29 13.48 9.39 9.48
CA THR A 29 13.79 9.26 10.91
C THR A 29 14.74 8.10 11.21
N LYS A 30 14.85 7.13 10.30
CA LYS A 30 15.70 5.93 10.39
C LYS A 30 15.43 5.08 11.64
N GLN A 31 14.17 5.05 12.07
CA GLN A 31 13.66 4.26 13.18
C GLN A 31 13.20 2.88 12.73
N ALA A 32 12.87 2.70 11.44
CA ALA A 32 12.47 1.40 10.95
C ALA A 32 13.67 0.48 10.75
N PRO A 33 13.56 -0.80 11.13
CA PRO A 33 14.61 -1.76 10.88
C PRO A 33 14.78 -1.96 9.37
N PHE A 34 16.01 -1.88 8.88
CA PHE A 34 16.34 -2.33 7.53
C PHE A 34 16.76 -3.80 7.62
N TYR A 35 16.07 -4.67 6.88
CA TYR A 35 16.34 -6.09 6.98
C TYR A 35 17.57 -6.48 6.17
N THR A 36 18.65 -6.83 6.87
CA THR A 36 19.89 -7.38 6.30
C THR A 36 20.06 -8.89 6.56
N GLY A 37 19.04 -9.57 7.12
CA GLY A 37 19.08 -11.01 7.40
C GLY A 37 19.55 -11.42 8.80
N VAL A 38 19.92 -10.47 9.67
CA VAL A 38 20.57 -10.77 10.97
C VAL A 38 19.62 -10.65 12.16
N ASP A 39 18.66 -9.72 12.14
CA ASP A 39 17.69 -9.53 13.21
C ASP A 39 16.30 -10.05 12.81
N GLN A 40 15.75 -10.94 13.63
CA GLN A 40 14.44 -11.54 13.39
C GLN A 40 13.33 -10.55 13.78
N ILE A 41 12.78 -9.85 12.78
CA ILE A 41 11.58 -9.03 12.98
C ILE A 41 10.40 -9.96 13.32
N TRP A 42 9.49 -9.54 14.21
CA TRP A 42 8.41 -10.41 14.73
C TRP A 42 7.50 -11.04 13.66
N PHE A 43 7.46 -10.45 12.45
CA PHE A 43 6.71 -10.94 11.32
C PHE A 43 7.57 -11.67 10.28
N ASP A 44 8.87 -11.92 10.48
CA ASP A 44 9.74 -12.57 9.49
C ASP A 44 9.83 -14.11 9.64
N GLY A 45 8.89 -14.73 10.36
CA GLY A 45 8.80 -16.20 10.52
C GLY A 45 8.35 -16.98 9.27
N VAL A 46 8.17 -18.31 9.41
CA VAL A 46 7.67 -19.19 8.33
C VAL A 46 6.24 -18.79 7.96
N VAL A 47 6.03 -18.40 6.71
CA VAL A 47 4.81 -17.70 6.26
C VAL A 47 4.23 -18.33 5.01
N ASP A 48 2.90 -18.36 4.92
CA ASP A 48 2.20 -18.59 3.67
C ASP A 48 2.23 -17.32 2.81
N TRP A 49 3.13 -17.31 1.83
CA TRP A 49 3.27 -16.24 0.82
C TRP A 49 1.94 -15.91 0.13
N LYS A 50 1.01 -16.89 0.05
CA LYS A 50 -0.32 -16.66 -0.52
C LYS A 50 -1.08 -15.67 0.33
N ILE A 51 -1.13 -15.82 1.66
CA ILE A 51 -1.90 -14.94 2.56
C ILE A 51 -1.50 -13.48 2.36
N ARG A 52 -0.20 -13.19 2.40
CA ARG A 52 0.34 -11.84 2.14
C ARG A 52 -0.17 -11.29 0.82
N ARG A 53 0.00 -12.05 -0.27
CA ARG A 53 -0.40 -11.65 -1.62
C ARG A 53 -1.91 -11.43 -1.71
N ARG A 54 -2.71 -12.29 -1.09
CA ARG A 54 -4.18 -12.16 -1.02
C ARG A 54 -4.57 -10.87 -0.31
N VAL A 55 -4.01 -10.58 0.87
CA VAL A 55 -4.31 -9.36 1.62
C VAL A 55 -4.03 -8.11 0.79
N MET A 56 -2.82 -7.99 0.24
CA MET A 56 -2.41 -6.83 -0.55
C MET A 56 -3.31 -6.61 -1.78
N LEU A 57 -3.58 -7.68 -2.54
CA LEU A 57 -4.37 -7.59 -3.76
C LEU A 57 -5.87 -7.43 -3.49
N SER A 58 -6.43 -8.06 -2.46
CA SER A 58 -7.81 -7.86 -2.04
C SER A 58 -8.03 -6.43 -1.52
N LEU A 59 -7.08 -5.91 -0.74
CA LEU A 59 -7.12 -4.54 -0.25
C LEU A 59 -7.06 -3.53 -1.41
N LEU A 60 -6.17 -3.75 -2.38
CA LEU A 60 -6.10 -2.92 -3.57
C LEU A 60 -7.38 -3.00 -4.40
N ALA A 61 -7.88 -4.20 -4.68
CA ALA A 61 -9.07 -4.39 -5.50
C ALA A 61 -10.31 -3.76 -4.86
N LEU A 62 -10.50 -3.92 -3.55
CA LEU A 62 -11.61 -3.31 -2.83
C LEU A 62 -11.45 -1.79 -2.67
N GLY A 63 -10.23 -1.30 -2.47
CA GLY A 63 -9.97 0.12 -2.26
C GLY A 63 -9.98 0.94 -3.54
N VAL A 64 -9.35 0.45 -4.60
CA VAL A 64 -9.29 1.15 -5.89
C VAL A 64 -10.56 0.92 -6.70
N GLY A 65 -11.11 -0.31 -6.70
CA GLY A 65 -12.24 -0.69 -7.53
C GLY A 65 -11.92 -0.65 -9.02
N GLU A 66 -12.90 -0.33 -9.87
CA GLU A 66 -12.82 -0.31 -11.35
C GLU A 66 -12.14 0.92 -11.94
N GLU A 67 -11.65 1.78 -11.07
CA GLU A 67 -11.13 3.09 -11.38
C GLU A 67 -9.64 3.06 -11.71
N GLN A 68 -9.06 4.25 -11.84
CA GLN A 68 -7.64 4.43 -12.12
C GLN A 68 -6.74 3.92 -10.98
N CYS A 69 -5.63 3.30 -11.36
CA CYS A 69 -4.61 2.75 -10.48
C CYS A 69 -3.22 3.10 -11.03
N PRO A 70 -2.22 3.45 -10.19
CA PRO A 70 -0.83 3.53 -10.61
C PRO A 70 -0.36 2.22 -11.25
N THR A 71 0.44 2.31 -12.32
CA THR A 71 1.06 1.13 -12.95
C THR A 71 2.46 0.86 -12.40
N ILE A 72 3.08 1.87 -11.77
CA ILE A 72 4.39 1.82 -11.14
C ILE A 72 4.23 1.29 -9.69
N GLY A 73 4.90 0.18 -9.36
CA GLY A 73 4.68 -0.58 -8.13
C GLY A 73 4.92 0.21 -6.84
N GLU A 74 5.92 1.08 -6.84
CA GLU A 74 6.30 1.92 -5.69
C GLU A 74 5.16 2.88 -5.30
N TRP A 75 4.44 3.41 -6.29
CA TRP A 75 3.27 4.26 -6.05
C TRP A 75 2.06 3.47 -5.55
N VAL A 76 1.95 2.19 -5.94
CA VAL A 76 0.90 1.31 -5.43
C VAL A 76 1.20 0.92 -3.98
N ALA A 77 2.44 0.57 -3.66
CA ALA A 77 2.88 0.30 -2.30
C ALA A 77 2.60 1.50 -1.39
N LEU A 78 2.92 2.70 -1.86
CA LEU A 78 2.57 3.95 -1.20
C LEU A 78 1.05 4.07 -0.98
N SER A 79 0.25 3.82 -2.02
CA SER A 79 -1.22 3.95 -1.93
C SER A 79 -1.81 3.01 -0.88
N LEU A 80 -1.30 1.77 -0.79
CA LEU A 80 -1.70 0.79 0.20
C LEU A 80 -1.28 1.20 1.62
N ALA A 81 -0.01 1.56 1.80
CA ALA A 81 0.51 2.01 3.09
C ALA A 81 -0.22 3.27 3.59
N GLY A 82 -0.47 4.25 2.70
CA GLY A 82 -1.22 5.45 3.02
C GLY A 82 -2.65 5.17 3.41
N GLY A 83 -3.32 4.22 2.76
CA GLY A 83 -4.63 3.76 3.16
C GLY A 83 -4.62 3.14 4.56
N VAL A 84 -3.65 2.27 4.85
CA VAL A 84 -3.50 1.64 6.16
C VAL A 84 -3.25 2.68 7.26
N ILE A 85 -2.29 3.59 7.04
CA ILE A 85 -1.97 4.65 8.00
C ILE A 85 -3.19 5.54 8.23
N ALA A 86 -3.92 5.91 7.18
CA ALA A 86 -5.13 6.71 7.30
C ALA A 86 -6.27 5.99 8.04
N GLY A 87 -6.43 4.68 7.83
CA GLY A 87 -7.44 3.89 8.55
C GLY A 87 -7.10 3.61 10.02
N VAL A 88 -5.82 3.66 10.39
CA VAL A 88 -5.36 3.54 11.78
C VAL A 88 -5.41 4.88 12.50
N THR A 89 -4.90 5.93 11.87
CA THR A 89 -4.66 7.24 12.52
C THR A 89 -5.78 8.24 12.31
N GLY A 90 -6.66 8.02 11.32
CA GLY A 90 -7.60 9.03 10.84
C GLY A 90 -6.92 10.18 10.08
N ARG A 91 -5.67 10.01 9.64
CA ARG A 91 -4.88 11.05 8.95
C ARG A 91 -4.39 10.59 7.59
N GLN A 92 -4.57 11.42 6.56
CA GLN A 92 -4.01 11.12 5.24
C GLN A 92 -2.53 11.49 5.20
N ILE A 93 -1.71 10.58 4.71
CA ILE A 93 -0.31 10.91 4.43
C ILE A 93 -0.22 11.65 3.11
N LYS A 94 0.54 12.75 3.11
CA LYS A 94 0.85 13.52 1.92
C LYS A 94 2.36 13.63 1.78
N PHE A 95 2.88 13.17 0.65
CA PHE A 95 4.30 13.24 0.37
C PHE A 95 4.68 14.64 -0.15
N PRO A 96 5.92 15.11 0.09
CA PRO A 96 6.44 16.25 -0.62
C PRO A 96 6.37 16.04 -2.14
N MET A 97 5.88 17.05 -2.85
CA MET A 97 5.92 17.11 -4.30
C MET A 97 7.37 16.96 -4.80
N GLY A 98 7.57 16.12 -5.82
CA GLY A 98 8.90 15.95 -6.45
C GLY A 98 9.78 14.84 -5.87
N ILE A 99 9.31 14.07 -4.88
CA ILE A 99 10.02 12.87 -4.40
C ILE A 99 10.28 11.89 -5.55
N SER A 100 11.51 11.36 -5.61
CA SER A 100 11.89 10.30 -6.55
C SER A 100 11.27 8.96 -6.15
N SER A 101 10.96 8.11 -7.14
CA SER A 101 10.51 6.74 -6.91
C SER A 101 11.52 5.91 -6.12
N GLU A 102 12.82 6.17 -6.31
CA GLU A 102 13.92 5.52 -5.58
C GLU A 102 13.81 5.74 -4.06
N ASN A 103 13.31 6.90 -3.62
CA ASN A 103 13.14 7.21 -2.19
C ASN A 103 11.75 6.81 -1.65
N LEU A 104 10.83 6.40 -2.52
CA LEU A 104 9.44 6.12 -2.14
C LEU A 104 9.32 4.83 -1.33
N GLU A 105 10.08 3.78 -1.67
CA GLU A 105 10.03 2.52 -0.96
C GLU A 105 10.50 2.66 0.49
N GLU A 106 11.68 3.24 0.72
CA GLU A 106 12.23 3.44 2.07
C GLU A 106 11.32 4.32 2.94
N ARG A 107 10.75 5.38 2.37
CA ARG A 107 9.83 6.26 3.10
C ARG A 107 8.51 5.59 3.41
N THR A 108 7.99 4.79 2.47
CA THR A 108 6.78 4.02 2.67
C THR A 108 6.98 3.03 3.81
N TRP A 109 8.13 2.36 3.84
CA TRP A 109 8.52 1.46 4.93
C TRP A 109 8.61 2.18 6.28
N GLU A 110 9.35 3.29 6.35
CA GLU A 110 9.56 4.05 7.58
C GLU A 110 8.23 4.50 8.21
N LEU A 111 7.33 5.07 7.40
CA LEU A 111 6.02 5.52 7.88
C LEU A 111 5.16 4.34 8.33
N LEU A 112 5.14 3.27 7.55
CA LEU A 112 4.34 2.09 7.89
C LEU A 112 4.83 1.47 9.20
N TRP A 113 6.15 1.40 9.42
CA TRP A 113 6.72 0.95 10.68
C TRP A 113 6.33 1.88 11.84
N GLN A 114 6.41 3.19 11.66
CA GLN A 114 6.06 4.16 12.71
C GLN A 114 4.60 4.04 13.18
N PHE A 115 3.66 3.70 12.29
CA PHE A 115 2.23 3.67 12.60
C PHE A 115 1.64 2.27 12.74
N VAL A 116 2.37 1.23 12.36
CA VAL A 116 1.85 -0.15 12.30
C VAL A 116 2.85 -1.19 12.81
N GLY A 117 4.11 -0.79 13.04
CA GLY A 117 5.20 -1.62 13.54
C GLY A 117 5.04 -2.02 15.01
N ASP A 118 6.13 -2.46 15.65
CA ASP A 118 6.06 -2.98 17.02
C ASP A 118 5.45 -2.00 18.02
N ASP A 119 4.71 -2.54 18.99
CA ASP A 119 4.05 -1.82 20.08
C ASP A 119 2.98 -0.79 19.69
N THR A 120 2.56 -0.72 18.42
CA THR A 120 1.46 0.17 18.02
C THR A 120 0.09 -0.50 18.19
N GLU A 121 -0.79 0.12 18.98
CA GLU A 121 -2.20 -0.26 19.09
C GLU A 121 -2.98 0.27 17.87
N THR A 122 -3.10 -0.57 16.85
CA THR A 122 -3.74 -0.19 15.57
C THR A 122 -5.21 -0.60 15.50
N GLY A 123 -5.64 -1.52 16.38
CA GLY A 123 -6.91 -2.23 16.26
C GLY A 123 -7.04 -3.07 14.98
N LEU A 124 -5.91 -3.44 14.36
CA LEU A 124 -5.82 -4.36 13.22
C LEU A 124 -5.31 -5.72 13.70
N SER A 125 -5.80 -6.80 13.09
CA SER A 125 -5.32 -8.16 13.36
C SER A 125 -3.82 -8.30 13.11
N ARG A 126 -3.17 -9.15 13.90
CA ARG A 126 -1.74 -9.42 13.78
C ARG A 126 -1.37 -9.97 12.40
N GLU A 127 -2.24 -10.81 11.83
CA GLU A 127 -2.07 -11.41 10.51
C GLU A 127 -2.12 -10.36 9.39
N PHE A 128 -3.09 -9.44 9.43
CA PHE A 128 -3.19 -8.34 8.47
C PHE A 128 -1.94 -7.43 8.54
N ARG A 129 -1.54 -7.02 9.75
CA ARG A 129 -0.35 -6.20 9.97
C ARG A 129 0.91 -6.87 9.42
N ALA A 130 1.11 -8.14 9.74
CA ALA A 130 2.26 -8.91 9.26
C ALA A 130 2.27 -9.02 7.73
N ALA A 131 1.11 -9.19 7.09
CA ALA A 131 1.00 -9.22 5.63
C ALA A 131 1.41 -7.88 4.98
N ILE A 132 0.89 -6.76 5.49
CA ILE A 132 1.22 -5.42 4.98
C ILE A 132 2.69 -5.07 5.23
N LEU A 133 3.17 -5.23 6.47
CA LEU A 133 4.57 -4.92 6.83
C LEU A 133 5.56 -5.73 6.01
N ARG A 134 5.32 -7.03 5.84
CA ARG A 134 6.20 -7.89 5.04
C ARG A 134 6.16 -7.54 3.54
N GLY A 135 4.97 -7.22 3.02
CA GLY A 135 4.81 -6.81 1.63
C GLY A 135 5.57 -5.53 1.29
N CYS A 136 5.64 -4.60 2.25
CA CYS A 136 6.30 -3.30 2.10
C CYS A 136 7.71 -3.24 2.70
N LEU A 137 8.24 -4.32 3.28
CA LEU A 137 9.60 -4.38 3.81
C LEU A 137 10.59 -4.37 2.64
N PRO A 138 11.46 -3.36 2.51
CA PRO A 138 12.51 -3.35 1.50
C PRO A 138 13.50 -4.46 1.83
N ARG A 139 13.77 -5.34 0.87
CA ARG A 139 14.83 -6.34 0.98
C ARG A 139 15.91 -6.01 -0.04
N PHE A 140 17.17 -6.24 0.36
CA PHE A 140 18.26 -6.24 -0.60
C PHE A 140 18.10 -7.48 -1.47
N ASP A 141 17.79 -7.28 -2.76
CA ASP A 141 17.79 -8.39 -3.71
C ASP A 141 19.22 -8.68 -4.16
N HIS A 142 19.54 -9.96 -4.35
CA HIS A 142 20.88 -10.40 -4.70
C HIS A 142 21.18 -10.02 -6.15
N SER A 143 21.95 -8.95 -6.34
CA SER A 143 22.60 -8.60 -7.61
C SER A 143 24.06 -8.22 -7.34
N PRO A 144 24.97 -8.34 -8.33
CA PRO A 144 26.42 -8.28 -8.13
C PRO A 144 26.87 -7.00 -7.39
N PRO A 145 28.05 -7.03 -6.74
CA PRO A 145 28.45 -6.14 -5.63
C PRO A 145 28.42 -4.62 -5.91
N ASP A 146 28.15 -4.21 -7.14
CA ASP A 146 28.26 -2.84 -7.60
C ASP A 146 26.91 -2.09 -7.60
N ARG A 147 25.76 -2.80 -7.56
CA ARG A 147 24.41 -2.20 -7.60
C ARG A 147 23.35 -3.01 -6.84
N PRO A 148 23.31 -2.95 -5.50
CA PRO A 148 22.19 -3.48 -4.75
C PRO A 148 20.94 -2.65 -5.04
N TYR A 149 19.88 -3.26 -5.56
CA TYR A 149 18.57 -2.63 -5.65
C TYR A 149 17.77 -3.02 -4.41
N LEU A 150 17.31 -2.02 -3.65
CA LEU A 150 16.30 -2.20 -2.62
C LEU A 150 14.96 -2.30 -3.32
N ARG A 151 14.31 -3.46 -3.19
CA ARG A 151 12.96 -3.64 -3.70
C ARG A 151 12.12 -4.40 -2.69
N THR A 152 10.92 -3.91 -2.42
CA THR A 152 9.94 -4.67 -1.64
C THR A 152 9.46 -5.88 -2.43
N GLU A 153 9.17 -6.98 -1.76
CA GLU A 153 8.64 -8.17 -2.43
C GLU A 153 7.30 -7.88 -3.15
N PHE A 154 6.49 -6.93 -2.66
CA PHE A 154 5.27 -6.51 -3.34
C PHE A 154 5.57 -5.84 -4.68
N VAL A 155 6.53 -4.92 -4.74
CA VAL A 155 6.93 -4.26 -6.00
C VAL A 155 7.49 -5.29 -6.98
N THR A 156 8.26 -6.26 -6.50
CA THR A 156 8.72 -7.40 -7.29
C THR A 156 7.54 -8.17 -7.89
N ASP A 157 6.59 -8.61 -7.08
CA ASP A 157 5.38 -9.31 -7.55
C ASP A 157 4.58 -8.47 -8.56
N TRP A 158 4.51 -7.16 -8.34
CA TRP A 158 3.80 -6.21 -9.19
C TRP A 158 4.42 -6.11 -10.58
N VAL A 159 5.76 -6.10 -10.68
CA VAL A 159 6.47 -6.03 -11.95
C VAL A 159 6.34 -7.33 -12.75
N TYR A 160 6.42 -8.48 -12.09
CA TYR A 160 6.43 -9.78 -12.77
C TYR A 160 5.02 -10.36 -13.06
N ASP A 161 3.99 -10.01 -12.28
CA ASP A 161 2.60 -10.41 -12.51
C ASP A 161 1.64 -9.24 -12.25
N PRO A 162 1.66 -8.20 -13.10
CA PRO A 162 0.96 -6.94 -12.85
C PRO A 162 -0.56 -7.14 -12.84
N PRO A 163 -1.25 -6.79 -11.74
CA PRO A 163 -2.70 -6.87 -11.68
C PRO A 163 -3.36 -5.65 -12.34
N ALA A 164 -2.61 -4.63 -12.77
CA ALA A 164 -3.06 -3.48 -13.55
C ALA A 164 -2.43 -3.47 -14.95
N TYR A 165 -3.09 -2.89 -15.95
CA TYR A 165 -2.54 -2.78 -17.30
C TYR A 165 -1.45 -1.70 -17.37
N PRO A 166 -0.18 -2.04 -17.66
CA PRO A 166 0.91 -1.07 -17.73
C PRO A 166 1.11 -0.45 -19.13
N PHE A 167 0.29 -0.82 -20.13
CA PHE A 167 0.54 -0.43 -21.52
C PHE A 167 0.53 1.10 -21.71
N MET A 168 1.72 1.66 -21.96
CA MET A 168 2.00 3.03 -22.39
C MET A 168 1.54 4.16 -21.46
N SER A 169 1.18 3.88 -20.20
CA SER A 169 0.84 4.93 -19.24
C SER A 169 1.29 4.60 -17.82
N SER A 170 1.61 5.63 -17.04
CA SER A 170 1.88 5.54 -15.61
C SER A 170 0.62 5.34 -14.75
N VAL A 171 -0.56 5.45 -15.37
CA VAL A 171 -1.87 5.27 -14.73
C VAL A 171 -2.73 4.37 -15.61
N GLY A 172 -3.23 3.28 -15.04
CA GLY A 172 -4.03 2.27 -15.73
C GLY A 172 -5.29 1.91 -14.96
N LYS A 173 -5.84 0.74 -15.25
CA LYS A 173 -6.93 0.12 -14.49
C LYS A 173 -6.52 -1.28 -14.09
N LEU A 174 -7.09 -1.79 -13.00
CA LEU A 174 -6.92 -3.19 -12.64
C LEU A 174 -7.49 -4.09 -13.74
N THR A 175 -6.77 -5.17 -14.05
CA THR A 175 -7.20 -6.25 -14.93
C THR A 175 -8.37 -7.02 -14.30
N LYS A 176 -9.08 -7.84 -15.09
CA LYS A 176 -10.13 -8.73 -14.55
C LYS A 176 -9.58 -9.69 -13.47
N LYS A 177 -8.33 -10.15 -13.65
CA LYS A 177 -7.60 -10.97 -12.67
C LYS A 177 -7.28 -10.16 -11.40
N GLY A 178 -6.94 -8.89 -11.53
CA GLY A 178 -6.77 -7.96 -10.40
C GLY A 178 -8.08 -7.78 -9.62
N GLN A 179 -9.16 -7.49 -10.33
CA GLN A 179 -10.49 -7.28 -9.73
C GLN A 179 -11.02 -8.52 -8.99
N SER A 180 -10.73 -9.73 -9.47
CA SER A 180 -11.22 -10.96 -8.85
C SER A 180 -10.69 -11.18 -7.42
N TRP A 181 -9.66 -10.45 -7.00
CA TRP A 181 -9.18 -10.46 -5.61
C TRP A 181 -10.15 -9.82 -4.63
N ALA A 182 -11.09 -8.98 -5.08
CA ALA A 182 -12.19 -8.49 -4.26
C ALA A 182 -13.36 -9.49 -4.10
N SER A 183 -13.32 -10.65 -4.77
CA SER A 183 -14.42 -11.62 -4.73
C SER A 183 -14.50 -12.40 -3.42
N GLU A 184 -15.70 -12.84 -3.05
CA GLU A 184 -15.95 -13.71 -1.89
C GLU A 184 -15.08 -14.97 -1.92
N LYS A 185 -14.86 -15.57 -3.10
CA LYS A 185 -13.99 -16.72 -3.27
C LYS A 185 -12.53 -16.42 -2.88
N SER A 186 -12.03 -15.24 -3.23
CA SER A 186 -10.67 -14.83 -2.88
C SER A 186 -10.54 -14.55 -1.38
N LEU A 187 -11.57 -13.95 -0.78
CA LEU A 187 -11.64 -13.61 0.64
C LEU A 187 -11.90 -14.83 1.54
N ALA A 188 -12.54 -15.89 1.04
CA ALA A 188 -12.82 -17.12 1.79
C ALA A 188 -11.58 -17.88 2.26
N HIS A 189 -10.40 -17.54 1.73
CA HIS A 189 -9.11 -18.09 2.14
C HIS A 189 -8.43 -17.27 3.25
N LEU A 190 -9.06 -16.19 3.72
CA LEU A 190 -8.55 -15.33 4.77
C LEU A 190 -9.39 -15.50 6.04
N SER A 191 -8.79 -15.24 7.19
CA SER A 191 -9.52 -15.24 8.46
C SER A 191 -10.58 -14.13 8.49
N PRO A 192 -11.71 -14.30 9.21
CA PRO A 192 -12.75 -13.28 9.30
C PRO A 192 -12.23 -11.92 9.78
N GLU A 193 -11.25 -11.94 10.69
CA GLU A 193 -10.58 -10.76 11.24
C GLU A 193 -9.82 -9.99 10.15
N VAL A 194 -9.02 -10.69 9.32
CA VAL A 194 -8.32 -10.09 8.19
C VAL A 194 -9.29 -9.52 7.16
N VAL A 195 -10.41 -10.22 6.88
CA VAL A 195 -11.43 -9.71 5.96
C VAL A 195 -12.07 -8.44 6.51
N ALA A 196 -12.33 -8.37 7.81
CA ALA A 196 -12.86 -7.17 8.47
C ALA A 196 -11.86 -6.00 8.37
N ASP A 197 -10.57 -6.25 8.60
CA ASP A 197 -9.51 -5.24 8.45
C ASP A 197 -9.40 -4.73 7.01
N ILE A 198 -9.43 -5.62 6.03
CA ILE A 198 -9.42 -5.25 4.61
C ILE A 198 -10.59 -4.30 4.29
N LYS A 199 -11.80 -4.66 4.71
CA LYS A 199 -13.01 -3.85 4.48
C LYS A 199 -12.94 -2.50 5.21
N ARG A 200 -12.37 -2.48 6.41
CA ARG A 200 -12.14 -1.26 7.19
C ARG A 200 -11.16 -0.32 6.50
N ILE A 201 -10.07 -0.84 5.94
CA ILE A 201 -8.99 -0.02 5.36
C ILE A 201 -9.26 0.39 3.90
N ALA A 202 -9.95 -0.44 3.12
CA ALA A 202 -10.19 -0.21 1.69
C ALA A 202 -10.66 1.23 1.33
N PRO A 203 -11.62 1.86 2.03
CA PRO A 203 -12.04 3.23 1.72
C PRO A 203 -10.90 4.27 1.76
N TYR A 204 -9.89 4.07 2.61
CA TYR A 204 -8.76 4.98 2.76
C TYR A 204 -7.68 4.78 1.70
N VAL A 205 -7.56 3.56 1.16
CA VAL A 205 -6.65 3.24 0.04
C VAL A 205 -7.05 4.04 -1.19
N ARG A 206 -8.36 4.23 -1.41
CA ARG A 206 -8.84 5.02 -2.54
C ARG A 206 -8.25 6.43 -2.55
N ALA A 207 -8.42 7.14 -1.45
CA ALA A 207 -7.98 8.53 -1.36
C ALA A 207 -6.46 8.67 -1.52
N SER A 208 -5.71 7.71 -0.96
CA SER A 208 -4.25 7.65 -1.13
C SER A 208 -3.84 7.37 -2.58
N THR A 209 -4.61 6.54 -3.29
CA THR A 209 -4.42 6.24 -4.72
C THR A 209 -4.68 7.47 -5.59
N ASP A 210 -5.76 8.21 -5.32
CA ASP A 210 -6.08 9.44 -6.07
C ASP A 210 -4.97 10.48 -5.92
N TYR A 211 -4.43 10.63 -4.71
CA TYR A 211 -3.28 11.49 -4.47
C TYR A 211 -2.03 11.02 -5.23
N ALA A 212 -1.72 9.72 -5.20
CA ALA A 212 -0.60 9.16 -5.95
C ALA A 212 -0.72 9.42 -7.47
N ILE A 213 -1.92 9.29 -8.03
CA ILE A 213 -2.20 9.57 -9.45
C ILE A 213 -1.91 11.03 -9.80
N VAL A 214 -2.27 11.98 -8.93
CA VAL A 214 -1.95 13.41 -9.12
C VAL A 214 -0.43 13.60 -9.21
N CYS A 215 0.32 13.07 -8.24
CA CYS A 215 1.77 13.17 -8.22
C CYS A 215 2.43 12.51 -9.45
N ILE A 216 1.90 11.36 -9.89
CA ILE A 216 2.36 10.68 -11.09
C ILE A 216 2.16 11.58 -12.30
N ARG A 217 0.96 12.14 -12.52
CA ARG A 217 0.67 12.98 -13.69
C ARG A 217 1.50 14.25 -13.75
N GLU A 218 1.83 14.83 -12.60
CA GLU A 218 2.69 16.02 -12.53
C GLU A 218 4.15 15.67 -12.85
N ARG A 219 4.61 14.48 -12.45
CA ARG A 219 5.99 14.01 -12.66
C ARG A 219 6.22 13.42 -14.05
N TYR A 220 5.26 12.65 -14.55
CA TYR A 220 5.34 11.82 -15.73
C TYR A 220 4.42 12.43 -16.80
N ARG A 221 4.98 13.29 -17.66
CA ARG A 221 4.24 14.05 -18.69
C ARG A 221 3.86 13.23 -19.94
N TRP A 222 3.50 11.96 -19.79
CA TRP A 222 3.18 11.06 -20.90
C TRP A 222 1.79 10.43 -20.74
#